data_AF-A0A1F7TLN2-F1
#
_entry.id   AF-A0A1F7TLN2-F1
#
_cell.length_a   1.000
_cell.length_b   1.000
_cell.length_c   1.000
_cell.angle_alpha   90.00
_cell.angle_beta   90.00
_cell.angle_gamma   90.00
#
_symmetry.space_group_name_H-M   'P 1'
#
loop_
_entity.id
_entity.type
_entity.pdbx_description
1 polymer ?
#
loop_
_entity_poly.entity_id
_entity_poly.type
_entity_poly.pdbx_seq_one_letter_code
_entity_poly.pdbx_strand_id
1 'polypeptide(L)'
;MPQAIVLLDLKGFSSLNEEGQKAVFTELLPEAARLLEKEGGTRPLDANTWGDSIIAVFDDTRDAAKFALAIRNLVMTHEWKEKALSDLAIRIAMHVQDLEKGDDPVRSLARSGEHRYGPGIVIPARIEPMAATNQIWCTEEVAQQLQPAISNKNLRARLAPIGRIELLKGAGSREVYWLGGDKDDPPANVAALQYSHSSPEARARLFSLRGINDYVERFHHHSVGLPASKLKASFKRYHHAILKALRLPARREGKVSRLEADVLELDDAGKLKMVMAPTNPEHKKWVPPMKLAMNAAGGVTSPGKKCGVAVYSVWKNIERDLGVAVAPDVHESTDIVYFGRKSSKDQEIGSYEIETVPGIYRPAKDDEKPPYRAILSAAILRSTSADSDPDGRSPFKPVGVLNITSSLPNAFSLEDCAWAEAAASLLGSLYQTCVMRSEALEKVRVASIPPTRNGKKRRPPTSKDRTNKTLAKKRARR
;
A
#
# COMPACT_ATOMS: atom_id res chain seq x y z
N MET A 1 13.34 -31.96 27.72
CA MET A 1 13.12 -31.77 26.28
C MET A 1 12.49 -30.41 26.11
N PRO A 2 12.78 -29.69 25.02
CA PRO A 2 12.18 -28.38 24.76
C PRO A 2 10.67 -28.52 24.67
N GLN A 3 9.95 -27.62 25.33
CA GLN A 3 8.50 -27.59 25.39
C GLN A 3 7.96 -26.70 24.27
N ALA A 4 6.79 -27.06 23.74
CA ALA A 4 6.15 -26.32 22.67
C ALA A 4 5.18 -25.28 23.23
N ILE A 5 5.28 -24.06 22.74
CA ILE A 5 4.52 -22.90 23.19
C ILE A 5 3.61 -22.50 22.03
N VAL A 6 2.30 -22.48 22.27
CA VAL A 6 1.28 -21.98 21.36
C VAL A 6 0.74 -20.69 21.95
N LEU A 7 0.74 -19.62 21.14
CA LEU A 7 -0.02 -18.41 21.42
C LEU A 7 -0.99 -18.18 20.27
N LEU A 8 -2.22 -17.80 20.60
CA LEU A 8 -3.20 -17.35 19.62
C LEU A 8 -3.90 -16.08 20.09
N ASP A 9 -4.39 -15.31 19.12
CA ASP A 9 -5.16 -14.09 19.29
C ASP A 9 -6.35 -14.05 18.31
N LEU A 10 -7.50 -13.54 18.76
CA LEU A 10 -8.72 -13.44 17.95
C LEU A 10 -8.83 -12.04 17.34
N LYS A 11 -8.44 -11.90 16.08
CA LYS A 11 -8.61 -10.65 15.33
C LYS A 11 -10.09 -10.33 15.16
N GLY A 12 -10.46 -9.09 15.48
CA GLY A 12 -11.83 -8.57 15.37
C GLY A 12 -12.60 -8.59 16.69
N PHE A 13 -12.06 -9.22 17.73
CA PHE A 13 -12.70 -9.29 19.05
C PHE A 13 -13.06 -7.92 19.63
N SER A 14 -12.16 -6.95 19.59
CA SER A 14 -12.39 -5.59 20.11
C SER A 14 -13.49 -4.82 19.38
N SER A 15 -13.85 -5.25 18.18
CA SER A 15 -14.89 -4.63 17.35
C SER A 15 -16.25 -5.31 17.52
N LEU A 16 -16.32 -6.42 18.25
CA LEU A 16 -17.58 -7.09 18.58
C LEU A 16 -18.40 -6.23 19.54
N ASN A 17 -19.72 -6.27 19.35
CA ASN A 17 -20.66 -5.77 20.34
C ASN A 17 -20.64 -6.64 21.62
N GLU A 18 -21.37 -6.22 22.65
CA GLU A 18 -21.41 -6.91 23.95
C GLU A 18 -21.85 -8.39 23.83
N GLU A 19 -22.83 -8.68 22.96
CA GLU A 19 -23.30 -10.05 22.70
C GLU A 19 -22.23 -10.93 22.05
N GLY A 20 -21.50 -10.40 21.08
CA GLY A 20 -20.39 -11.10 20.43
C GLY A 20 -19.24 -11.38 21.42
N GLN A 21 -18.85 -10.38 22.23
CA GLN A 21 -17.83 -10.60 23.26
C GLN A 21 -18.26 -11.68 24.25
N LYS A 22 -19.52 -11.67 24.69
CA LYS A 22 -20.07 -12.72 25.57
C LYS A 22 -20.03 -14.10 24.90
N ALA A 23 -20.41 -14.21 23.63
CA ALA A 23 -20.40 -15.46 22.88
C ALA A 23 -19.01 -16.09 22.79
N VAL A 24 -17.94 -15.28 22.70
CA VAL A 24 -16.56 -15.80 22.76
C VAL A 24 -16.32 -16.55 24.08
N PHE A 25 -16.73 -15.99 25.22
CA PHE A 25 -16.52 -16.62 26.53
C PHE A 25 -17.48 -17.78 26.82
N THR A 26 -18.72 -17.70 26.35
CA THR A 26 -19.73 -18.72 26.65
C THR A 26 -19.79 -19.87 25.65
N GLU A 27 -19.18 -19.72 24.48
CA GLU A 27 -19.29 -20.70 23.39
C GLU A 27 -17.93 -21.08 22.81
N LEU A 28 -17.15 -20.11 22.30
CA LEU A 28 -15.87 -20.42 21.64
C LEU A 28 -14.81 -20.96 22.63
N LEU A 29 -14.61 -20.29 23.76
CA LEU A 29 -13.61 -20.71 24.76
C LEU A 29 -13.93 -22.09 25.38
N PRO A 30 -15.19 -22.44 25.68
CA PRO A 30 -15.55 -23.81 26.08
C PRO A 30 -15.21 -24.87 25.02
N GLU A 31 -15.44 -24.61 23.74
CA GLU A 31 -15.01 -25.54 22.68
C GLU A 31 -13.49 -25.61 22.56
N ALA A 32 -12.78 -24.48 22.70
CA ALA A 32 -11.32 -24.44 22.76
C ALA A 32 -10.77 -25.25 23.96
N ALA A 33 -11.42 -25.15 25.12
CA ALA A 33 -11.09 -25.96 26.30
C ALA A 33 -11.32 -27.45 26.04
N ARG A 34 -12.42 -27.81 25.36
CA ARG A 34 -12.63 -29.20 24.94
C ARG A 34 -11.57 -29.69 23.97
N LEU A 35 -11.04 -28.85 23.07
CA LEU A 35 -9.91 -29.24 22.21
C LEU A 35 -8.63 -29.51 23.02
N LEU A 36 -8.43 -28.79 24.13
CA LEU A 36 -7.34 -29.06 25.08
C LEU A 36 -7.56 -30.35 25.90
N GLU A 37 -8.82 -30.79 26.07
CA GLU A 37 -9.18 -31.97 26.86
C GLU A 37 -9.39 -33.26 26.03
N LYS A 38 -9.94 -33.17 24.82
CA LYS A 38 -10.64 -34.27 24.10
C LYS A 38 -9.77 -35.03 23.11
N GLU A 39 -8.67 -34.45 22.62
CA GLU A 39 -7.78 -35.10 21.63
C GLU A 39 -6.69 -35.96 22.30
N GLY A 40 -7.10 -37.01 23.05
CA GLY A 40 -6.31 -38.23 23.30
C GLY A 40 -4.83 -38.11 23.73
N GLY A 41 -4.41 -37.03 24.39
CA GLY A 41 -3.01 -36.81 24.82
C GLY A 41 -2.56 -35.34 24.92
N THR A 42 -3.34 -34.40 24.43
CA THR A 42 -2.96 -32.98 24.25
C THR A 42 -3.14 -32.08 25.47
N ARG A 43 -3.09 -32.58 26.72
CA ARG A 43 -3.24 -31.70 27.89
C ARG A 43 -2.01 -30.79 28.01
N PRO A 44 -2.18 -29.45 27.99
CA PRO A 44 -1.05 -28.55 28.15
C PRO A 44 -0.49 -28.67 29.58
N LEU A 45 0.83 -28.52 29.69
CA LEU A 45 1.56 -28.38 30.95
C LEU A 45 1.21 -27.08 31.69
N ASP A 46 0.90 -26.02 30.95
CA ASP A 46 0.36 -24.75 31.45
C ASP A 46 -0.49 -24.11 30.35
N ALA A 47 -1.65 -23.57 30.70
CA ALA A 47 -2.46 -22.79 29.78
C ALA A 47 -3.15 -21.63 30.50
N ASN A 48 -3.28 -20.50 29.81
CA ASN A 48 -4.02 -19.35 30.30
C ASN A 48 -4.74 -18.62 29.17
N THR A 49 -5.68 -17.76 29.58
CA THR A 49 -6.38 -16.80 28.72
C THR A 49 -6.07 -15.40 29.19
N TRP A 50 -5.87 -14.47 28.25
CA TRP A 50 -5.70 -13.03 28.52
C TRP A 50 -6.60 -12.28 27.54
N GLY A 51 -7.84 -12.00 27.98
CA GLY A 51 -8.86 -11.48 27.08
C GLY A 51 -9.21 -12.49 26.00
N ASP A 52 -8.95 -12.11 24.75
CA ASP A 52 -9.16 -12.87 23.51
C ASP A 52 -7.97 -13.74 23.09
N SER A 53 -6.87 -13.70 23.84
CA SER A 53 -5.70 -14.54 23.61
C SER A 53 -5.69 -15.82 24.46
N ILE A 54 -5.14 -16.91 23.91
CA ILE A 54 -4.81 -18.14 24.65
C ILE A 54 -3.30 -18.39 24.52
N ILE A 55 -2.62 -18.65 25.64
CA ILE A 55 -1.29 -19.28 25.64
C ILE A 55 -1.39 -20.69 26.21
N ALA A 56 -0.70 -21.64 25.59
CA ALA A 56 -0.64 -23.02 26.05
C ALA A 56 0.75 -23.61 25.81
N VAL A 57 1.28 -24.33 26.79
CA VAL A 57 2.58 -25.00 26.76
C VAL A 57 2.36 -26.50 26.76
N PHE A 58 3.00 -27.22 25.85
CA PHE A 58 2.89 -28.67 25.67
C PHE A 58 4.25 -29.33 25.81
N ASP A 59 4.25 -30.59 26.25
CA ASP A 59 5.47 -31.40 26.32
C ASP A 59 5.89 -31.94 24.94
N ASP A 60 4.93 -32.14 24.04
CA ASP A 60 5.13 -32.63 22.66
C ASP A 60 4.69 -31.56 21.64
N THR A 61 5.60 -31.16 20.76
CA THR A 61 5.36 -30.22 19.65
C THR A 61 4.28 -30.68 18.69
N ARG A 62 4.12 -31.99 18.49
CA ARG A 62 3.03 -32.56 17.67
C ARG A 62 1.67 -32.30 18.30
N ASP A 63 1.56 -32.41 19.62
CA ASP A 63 0.31 -32.19 20.33
C ASP A 63 -0.07 -30.70 20.34
N ALA A 64 0.93 -29.82 20.47
CA ALA A 64 0.76 -28.39 20.21
C ALA A 64 0.26 -28.10 18.78
N ALA A 65 0.83 -28.76 17.77
CA ALA A 65 0.43 -28.57 16.37
C ALA A 65 -1.00 -29.06 16.09
N LYS A 66 -1.40 -30.20 16.66
CA LYS A 66 -2.79 -30.70 16.57
C LYS A 66 -3.76 -29.70 17.17
N PHE A 67 -3.47 -29.18 18.36
CA PHE A 67 -4.28 -28.15 19.00
C PHE A 67 -4.39 -26.89 18.12
N ALA A 68 -3.26 -26.37 17.63
CA ALA A 68 -3.22 -25.19 16.78
C ALA A 68 -4.06 -25.35 15.49
N LEU A 69 -3.96 -26.50 14.83
CA LEU A 69 -4.77 -26.81 13.65
C LEU A 69 -6.26 -26.93 14.00
N ALA A 70 -6.58 -27.59 15.10
CA ALA A 70 -7.96 -27.80 15.53
C ALA A 70 -8.65 -26.48 15.90
N ILE A 71 -8.00 -25.61 16.69
CA ILE A 71 -8.58 -24.31 17.09
C ILE A 71 -8.69 -23.35 15.91
N ARG A 72 -7.71 -23.35 15.00
CA ARG A 72 -7.80 -22.59 13.75
C ARG A 72 -9.02 -23.02 12.94
N ASN A 73 -9.17 -24.33 12.73
CA ASN A 73 -10.30 -24.88 11.99
C ASN A 73 -11.62 -24.59 12.67
N LEU A 74 -11.68 -24.69 14.00
CA LEU A 74 -12.85 -24.33 14.79
C LEU A 74 -13.27 -22.89 14.51
N VAL A 75 -12.36 -21.91 14.62
CA VAL A 75 -12.68 -20.49 14.33
C VAL A 75 -13.08 -20.27 12.87
N MET A 76 -12.49 -21.01 11.94
CA MET A 76 -12.80 -20.91 10.51
C MET A 76 -14.11 -21.62 10.09
N THR A 77 -14.76 -22.39 10.96
CA THR A 77 -16.01 -23.08 10.57
C THR A 77 -17.15 -22.09 10.38
N HIS A 78 -18.11 -22.46 9.54
CA HIS A 78 -19.23 -21.59 9.15
C HIS A 78 -20.29 -21.43 10.26
N GLU A 79 -20.20 -22.17 11.36
CA GLU A 79 -21.19 -22.15 12.45
C GLU A 79 -21.17 -20.83 13.24
N TRP A 80 -20.10 -20.06 13.16
CA TRP A 80 -19.96 -18.76 13.83
C TRP A 80 -20.58 -17.60 13.06
N LYS A 81 -20.95 -17.80 11.77
CA LYS A 81 -21.64 -16.80 10.95
C LYS A 81 -23.09 -16.56 11.37
N GLU A 82 -23.73 -17.56 11.99
CA GLU A 82 -25.09 -17.45 12.54
C GLU A 82 -25.11 -16.90 13.97
N LYS A 83 -23.92 -16.74 14.56
CA LYS A 83 -23.70 -16.11 15.86
C LYS A 83 -23.12 -14.72 15.62
N ALA A 84 -23.10 -13.84 16.61
CA ALA A 84 -22.52 -12.49 16.52
C ALA A 84 -20.97 -12.51 16.41
N LEU A 85 -20.40 -13.49 15.70
CA LEU A 85 -18.99 -13.85 15.60
C LEU A 85 -18.53 -14.02 14.13
N SER A 86 -19.32 -13.57 13.14
CA SER A 86 -19.06 -13.76 11.71
C SER A 86 -17.74 -13.18 11.21
N ASP A 87 -17.24 -12.15 11.90
CA ASP A 87 -16.07 -11.36 11.50
C ASP A 87 -14.80 -11.73 12.29
N LEU A 88 -14.89 -12.76 13.14
CA LEU A 88 -13.77 -13.22 13.94
C LEU A 88 -12.76 -14.00 13.06
N ALA A 89 -11.49 -13.67 13.20
CA ALA A 89 -10.40 -14.44 12.62
C ALA A 89 -9.37 -14.77 13.70
N ILE A 90 -8.48 -15.71 13.43
CA ILE A 90 -7.48 -16.16 14.41
C ILE A 90 -6.07 -16.03 13.85
N ARG A 91 -5.11 -15.65 14.70
CA ARG A 91 -3.68 -15.74 14.40
C ARG A 91 -3.04 -16.66 15.42
N ILE A 92 -2.14 -17.52 14.98
CA ILE A 92 -1.48 -18.49 15.85
C ILE A 92 0.02 -18.46 15.60
N ALA A 93 0.79 -18.43 16.68
CA ALA A 93 2.24 -18.57 16.67
C ALA A 93 2.70 -19.75 17.52
N MET A 94 3.72 -20.46 17.05
CA MET A 94 4.35 -21.56 17.77
C MET A 94 5.86 -21.37 17.92
N HIS A 95 6.39 -21.75 19.07
CA HIS A 95 7.83 -21.80 19.35
C HIS A 95 8.16 -23.01 20.23
N VAL A 96 9.42 -23.43 20.26
CA VAL A 96 9.91 -24.45 21.20
C VAL A 96 11.07 -23.91 22.03
N GLN A 97 11.06 -24.18 23.33
CA GLN A 97 12.18 -23.86 24.22
C GLN A 97 12.14 -24.71 25.49
N ASP A 98 13.29 -24.90 26.13
CA ASP A 98 13.35 -25.34 27.52
C ASP A 98 12.79 -24.25 28.44
N LEU A 99 11.65 -24.53 29.09
CA LEU A 99 11.04 -23.64 30.08
C LEU A 99 11.18 -24.25 31.48
N GLU A 100 11.35 -23.36 32.44
CA GLU A 100 11.41 -23.71 33.85
C GLU A 100 10.00 -23.82 34.43
N LYS A 101 9.85 -24.73 35.40
CA LYS A 101 8.66 -24.86 36.23
C LYS A 101 8.86 -24.01 37.48
N GLY A 102 7.87 -23.21 37.85
CA GLY A 102 7.90 -22.48 39.11
C GLY A 102 6.52 -22.09 39.59
N ASP A 103 6.48 -21.59 40.82
CA ASP A 103 5.26 -21.10 41.43
C ASP A 103 5.02 -19.63 41.05
N ASP A 104 3.88 -19.33 40.43
CA ASP A 104 3.42 -17.94 40.25
C ASP A 104 2.51 -17.59 41.43
N PRO A 105 2.96 -16.75 42.38
CA PRO A 105 2.16 -16.40 43.54
C PRO A 105 0.87 -15.64 43.16
N VAL A 106 0.81 -14.98 42.00
CA VAL A 106 -0.40 -14.27 41.54
C VAL A 106 -1.44 -15.27 41.06
N ARG A 107 -1.05 -16.23 40.23
CA ARG A 107 -1.98 -17.26 39.73
C ARG A 107 -2.36 -18.27 40.81
N SER A 108 -1.47 -18.53 41.78
CA SER A 108 -1.72 -19.39 42.95
C SER A 108 -2.90 -18.93 43.81
N LEU A 109 -3.28 -17.65 43.75
CA LEU A 109 -4.46 -17.14 44.47
C LEU A 109 -5.78 -17.68 43.90
N ALA A 110 -5.80 -18.08 42.62
CA ALA A 110 -7.02 -18.47 41.91
C ALA A 110 -6.98 -19.89 41.33
N ARG A 111 -5.79 -20.49 41.14
CA ARG A 111 -5.57 -21.82 40.54
C ARG A 111 -4.36 -22.50 41.18
N SER A 112 -4.10 -23.77 40.85
CA SER A 112 -2.85 -24.43 41.21
C SER A 112 -1.67 -23.63 40.65
N GLY A 113 -0.72 -23.28 41.51
CA GLY A 113 0.36 -22.31 41.25
C GLY A 113 1.45 -22.71 40.27
N GLU A 114 1.33 -23.85 39.58
CA GLU A 114 2.40 -24.35 38.72
C GLU A 114 2.39 -23.67 37.35
N HIS A 115 3.46 -22.96 37.02
CA HIS A 115 3.59 -22.19 35.78
C HIS A 115 4.91 -22.43 35.06
N ARG A 116 4.86 -22.20 33.74
CA ARG A 116 6.03 -22.27 32.87
C ARG A 116 6.55 -20.87 32.58
N TYR A 117 7.85 -20.67 32.74
CA TYR A 117 8.50 -19.39 32.45
C TYR A 117 9.87 -19.61 31.82
N GLY A 118 10.36 -18.62 31.09
CA GLY A 118 11.62 -18.69 30.38
C GLY A 118 11.75 -17.59 29.34
N PRO A 119 12.97 -17.31 28.86
CA PRO A 119 13.25 -16.15 28.01
C PRO A 119 12.54 -16.16 26.65
N GLY A 120 12.18 -17.34 26.13
CA GLY A 120 11.53 -17.52 24.83
C GLY A 120 10.01 -17.71 24.91
N ILE A 121 9.41 -17.65 26.11
CA ILE A 121 7.94 -17.66 26.25
C ILE A 121 7.28 -16.47 25.54
N VAL A 122 8.05 -15.39 25.34
CA VAL A 122 7.60 -14.17 24.66
C VAL A 122 7.68 -14.26 23.13
N ILE A 123 8.38 -15.25 22.57
CA ILE A 123 8.65 -15.33 21.11
C ILE A 123 7.35 -15.50 20.31
N PRO A 124 6.40 -16.38 20.70
CA PRO A 124 5.10 -16.43 20.04
C PRO A 124 4.39 -15.07 20.00
N ALA A 125 4.46 -14.27 21.06
CA ALA A 125 3.90 -12.91 21.11
C ALA A 125 4.63 -11.87 20.24
N ARG A 126 5.74 -12.26 19.59
CA ARG A 126 6.43 -11.45 18.58
C ARG A 126 6.13 -11.91 17.15
N ILE A 127 5.69 -13.16 16.99
CA ILE A 127 5.34 -13.77 15.70
C ILE A 127 3.85 -13.60 15.42
N GLU A 128 2.98 -13.85 16.41
CA GLU A 128 1.52 -13.83 16.26
C GLU A 128 1.02 -12.55 15.56
N PRO A 129 1.42 -11.33 15.97
CA PRO A 129 0.85 -10.13 15.35
C PRO A 129 1.27 -9.95 13.88
N MET A 130 2.33 -10.65 13.46
CA MET A 130 2.84 -10.67 12.09
C MET A 130 2.14 -11.75 11.24
N ALA A 131 1.57 -12.77 11.86
CA ALA A 131 0.87 -13.84 11.15
C ALA A 131 -0.36 -13.27 10.42
N ALA A 132 -0.55 -13.71 9.18
CA ALA A 132 -1.78 -13.42 8.46
C ALA A 132 -2.99 -14.06 9.19
N THR A 133 -4.17 -13.46 9.02
CA THR A 133 -5.41 -14.03 9.58
C THR A 133 -5.64 -15.44 9.10
N ASN A 134 -6.12 -16.28 10.01
CA ASN A 134 -6.39 -17.70 9.83
C ASN A 134 -5.14 -18.52 9.47
N GLN A 135 -3.96 -18.07 9.88
CA GLN A 135 -2.70 -18.79 9.67
C GLN A 135 -2.01 -19.16 10.99
N ILE A 136 -1.20 -20.21 10.90
CA ILE A 136 -0.34 -20.69 11.97
C ILE A 136 1.10 -20.49 11.50
N TRP A 137 1.86 -19.67 12.21
CA TRP A 137 3.28 -19.45 11.95
C TRP A 137 4.10 -20.09 13.06
N CYS A 138 5.21 -20.72 12.71
CA CYS A 138 6.07 -21.38 13.67
C CYS A 138 7.55 -21.11 13.39
N THR A 139 8.38 -21.17 14.42
CA THR A 139 9.83 -21.03 14.22
C THR A 139 10.43 -22.26 13.54
N GLU A 140 11.60 -22.10 12.93
CA GLU A 140 12.33 -23.23 12.32
C GLU A 140 12.49 -24.42 13.27
N GLU A 141 12.73 -24.18 14.56
CA GLU A 141 12.91 -25.26 15.54
C GLU A 141 11.61 -26.10 15.71
N VAL A 142 10.44 -25.46 15.63
CA VAL A 142 9.14 -26.15 15.60
C VAL A 142 9.02 -26.96 14.31
N ALA A 143 9.32 -26.35 13.16
CA ALA A 143 9.24 -27.00 11.85
C ALA A 143 10.11 -28.27 11.79
N GLN A 144 11.35 -28.18 12.29
CA GLN A 144 12.29 -29.29 12.37
C GLN A 144 11.76 -30.43 13.27
N GLN A 145 11.16 -30.12 14.41
CA GLN A 145 10.57 -31.13 15.30
C GLN A 145 9.31 -31.79 14.72
N LEU A 146 8.52 -31.06 13.93
CA LEU A 146 7.31 -31.59 13.28
C LEU A 146 7.62 -32.42 12.03
N GLN A 147 8.73 -32.14 11.34
CA GLN A 147 9.07 -32.75 10.06
C GLN A 147 9.02 -34.30 10.08
N PRO A 148 9.58 -35.01 11.08
CA PRO A 148 9.49 -36.48 11.13
C PRO A 148 8.04 -36.99 11.23
N ALA A 149 7.22 -36.35 12.06
CA ALA A 149 5.81 -36.72 12.26
C ALA A 149 4.95 -36.44 11.02
N ILE A 150 5.30 -35.41 10.23
CA ILE A 150 4.66 -35.12 8.95
C ILE A 150 5.07 -36.17 7.91
N SER A 151 6.38 -36.44 7.78
CA SER A 151 6.92 -37.35 6.77
C SER A 151 6.42 -38.80 6.94
N ASN A 152 6.24 -39.27 8.18
CA ASN A 152 5.68 -40.59 8.46
C ASN A 152 4.13 -40.61 8.56
N LYS A 153 3.46 -39.49 8.24
CA LYS A 153 1.99 -39.33 8.26
C LYS A 153 1.34 -39.51 9.64
N ASN A 154 2.10 -39.45 10.73
CA ASN A 154 1.57 -39.42 12.10
C ASN A 154 0.98 -38.04 12.48
N LEU A 155 1.27 -37.01 11.69
CA LEU A 155 0.63 -35.70 11.72
C LEU A 155 0.18 -35.32 10.31
N ARG A 156 -1.13 -35.10 10.13
CA ARG A 156 -1.70 -34.61 8.86
C ARG A 156 -1.52 -33.11 8.73
N ALA A 157 -0.30 -32.70 8.42
CA ALA A 157 0.05 -31.29 8.28
C ALA A 157 1.06 -31.07 7.15
N ARG A 158 1.23 -29.80 6.78
CA ARG A 158 2.23 -29.33 5.81
C ARG A 158 3.00 -28.17 6.42
N LEU A 159 4.27 -28.10 6.07
CA LEU A 159 5.15 -26.97 6.36
C LEU A 159 5.53 -26.30 5.04
N ALA A 160 5.55 -24.98 5.04
CA ALA A 160 6.14 -24.18 3.98
C ALA A 160 6.98 -23.07 4.60
N PRO A 161 8.19 -22.79 4.11
CA PRO A 161 8.97 -21.66 4.62
C PRO A 161 8.18 -20.37 4.38
N ILE A 162 8.17 -19.45 5.35
CA ILE A 162 7.84 -18.03 5.15
C ILE A 162 9.15 -17.25 4.90
N GLY A 163 10.24 -17.70 5.53
CA GLY A 163 11.59 -17.18 5.40
C GLY A 163 12.03 -16.41 6.64
N ARG A 164 13.19 -15.74 6.53
CA ARG A 164 13.78 -14.98 7.62
C ARG A 164 13.05 -13.66 7.84
N ILE A 165 12.46 -13.50 9.02
CA ILE A 165 11.76 -12.26 9.42
C ILE A 165 12.37 -11.64 10.67
N GLU A 166 12.37 -10.30 10.74
CA GLU A 166 12.75 -9.56 11.94
C GLU A 166 11.57 -9.51 12.91
N LEU A 167 11.71 -10.14 14.08
CA LEU A 167 10.64 -10.24 15.05
C LEU A 167 10.34 -8.91 15.73
N LEU A 168 9.08 -8.72 16.14
CA LEU A 168 8.65 -7.51 16.81
C LEU A 168 9.42 -7.20 18.10
N LYS A 169 9.46 -5.91 18.44
CA LYS A 169 10.09 -5.36 19.65
C LYS A 169 11.56 -5.76 19.82
N GLY A 170 12.29 -5.92 18.71
CA GLY A 170 13.73 -6.18 18.72
C GLY A 170 14.12 -7.58 19.18
N ALA A 171 13.24 -8.57 19.00
CA ALA A 171 13.50 -9.97 19.38
C ALA A 171 14.42 -10.73 18.39
N GLY A 172 15.05 -10.01 17.45
CA GLY A 172 15.99 -10.52 16.46
C GLY A 172 15.33 -11.18 15.25
N SER A 173 16.15 -11.57 14.27
CA SER A 173 15.71 -12.26 13.06
C SER A 173 15.57 -13.77 13.30
N ARG A 174 14.52 -14.41 12.77
CA ARG A 174 14.36 -15.87 12.78
C ARG A 174 13.78 -16.39 11.46
N GLU A 175 14.15 -17.62 11.11
CA GLU A 175 13.45 -18.38 10.08
C GLU A 175 12.08 -18.80 10.61
N VAL A 176 11.04 -18.50 9.83
CA VAL A 176 9.65 -18.79 10.16
C VAL A 176 9.01 -19.63 9.06
N TYR A 177 8.11 -20.51 9.46
CA TYR A 177 7.39 -21.45 8.61
C TYR A 177 5.89 -21.28 8.82
N TRP A 178 5.14 -21.50 7.76
CA TRP A 178 3.70 -21.69 7.82
C TRP A 178 3.40 -23.16 8.12
N LEU A 179 2.46 -23.39 9.02
CA LEU A 179 1.90 -24.69 9.34
C LEU A 179 0.44 -24.74 8.88
N GLY A 180 0.09 -25.72 8.06
CA GLY A 180 -1.28 -26.00 7.65
C GLY A 180 -1.63 -27.47 7.73
N GLY A 181 -2.91 -27.79 7.50
CA GLY A 181 -3.40 -29.15 7.34
C GLY A 181 -2.88 -29.80 6.06
N ASP A 182 -3.01 -31.12 5.96
CA ASP A 182 -2.60 -31.90 4.79
C ASP A 182 -3.29 -31.49 3.48
N LYS A 183 -4.52 -30.98 3.58
CA LYS A 183 -5.32 -30.48 2.45
C LYS A 183 -5.21 -28.97 2.23
N ASP A 184 -4.54 -28.24 3.11
CA ASP A 184 -4.38 -26.81 2.95
C ASP A 184 -3.33 -26.54 1.88
N ASP A 185 -3.59 -25.53 1.07
CA ASP A 185 -2.55 -24.95 0.24
C ASP A 185 -1.75 -23.93 1.05
N PRO A 186 -0.41 -23.95 0.98
CA PRO A 186 0.36 -22.86 1.54
C PRO A 186 -0.10 -21.57 0.87
N PRO A 187 -0.18 -20.45 1.61
CA PRO A 187 -0.59 -19.19 1.03
C PRO A 187 0.25 -18.91 -0.23
N ALA A 188 -0.41 -18.63 -1.36
CA ALA A 188 0.22 -18.41 -2.68
C ALA A 188 1.34 -17.34 -2.67
N ASN A 189 1.39 -16.57 -1.58
CA ASN A 189 2.25 -15.44 -1.33
C ASN A 189 3.24 -15.72 -0.18
N VAL A 190 3.87 -16.89 -0.09
CA VAL A 190 5.05 -17.06 0.78
C VAL A 190 6.12 -15.98 0.49
N ALA A 191 6.27 -15.58 -0.78
CA ALA A 191 7.14 -14.46 -1.17
C ALA A 191 6.50 -13.07 -0.98
N ALA A 192 5.16 -12.95 -0.98
CA ALA A 192 4.46 -11.66 -0.84
C ALA A 192 4.05 -11.33 0.61
N LEU A 193 4.05 -12.30 1.52
CA LEU A 193 3.86 -12.12 2.97
C LEU A 193 5.12 -11.62 3.68
N GLN A 194 6.30 -11.73 3.06
CA GLN A 194 7.52 -11.07 3.52
C GLN A 194 7.38 -9.54 3.64
N TYR A 195 6.39 -8.96 2.99
CA TYR A 195 6.22 -7.51 2.91
C TYR A 195 4.87 -7.02 3.42
N SER A 196 4.08 -7.86 4.09
CA SER A 196 2.73 -7.49 4.51
C SER A 196 2.69 -7.13 6.00
N HIS A 197 2.55 -5.83 6.31
CA HIS A 197 2.12 -5.26 7.61
C HIS A 197 3.10 -5.13 8.79
N SER A 198 4.40 -5.45 8.67
CA SER A 198 5.31 -5.26 9.82
C SER A 198 6.78 -4.94 9.52
N SER A 199 7.16 -4.77 8.25
CA SER A 199 8.55 -4.38 7.95
C SER A 199 8.84 -2.94 8.41
N PRO A 200 10.05 -2.64 8.92
CA PRO A 200 10.51 -1.27 9.14
C PRO A 200 10.26 -0.36 7.94
N GLU A 201 10.28 -0.92 6.73
CA GLU A 201 10.03 -0.27 5.45
C GLU A 201 8.55 0.09 5.28
N ALA A 202 7.61 -0.82 5.58
CA ALA A 202 6.17 -0.53 5.58
C ALA A 202 5.81 0.54 6.63
N ARG A 203 6.43 0.48 7.82
CA ARG A 203 6.31 1.55 8.82
C ARG A 203 6.91 2.86 8.32
N ALA A 204 8.08 2.84 7.71
CA ALA A 204 8.70 4.03 7.14
C ALA A 204 7.86 4.65 6.01
N ARG A 205 7.17 3.81 5.21
CA ARG A 205 6.20 4.21 4.18
C ARG A 205 4.96 4.85 4.79
N LEU A 206 4.41 4.29 5.86
CA LEU A 206 3.30 4.92 6.60
C LEU A 206 3.70 6.26 7.23
N PHE A 207 4.89 6.33 7.85
CA PHE A 207 5.43 7.58 8.39
C PHE A 207 5.68 8.62 7.29
N SER A 208 6.14 8.21 6.11
CA SER A 208 6.34 9.12 4.98
C SER A 208 5.01 9.66 4.46
N LEU A 209 3.97 8.82 4.31
CA LEU A 209 2.62 9.29 3.95
C LEU A 209 2.06 10.28 4.96
N ARG A 210 2.20 10.00 6.27
CA ARG A 210 1.78 10.93 7.32
C ARG A 210 2.52 12.27 7.24
N GLY A 211 3.83 12.23 7.01
CA GLY A 211 4.64 13.44 6.82
C GLY A 211 4.23 14.23 5.58
N ILE A 212 3.99 13.55 4.45
CA ILE A 212 3.51 14.19 3.21
C ILE A 212 2.15 14.83 3.44
N ASN A 213 1.22 14.12 4.09
CA ASN A 213 -0.09 14.66 4.41
C ASN A 213 0.00 15.93 5.29
N ASP A 214 0.84 15.91 6.33
CA ASP A 214 1.10 17.10 7.17
C ASP A 214 1.63 18.29 6.36
N TYR A 215 2.55 18.07 5.41
CA TYR A 215 3.00 19.15 4.52
C TYR A 215 1.88 19.66 3.61
N VAL A 216 1.03 18.78 3.08
CA VAL A 216 -0.11 19.14 2.23
C VAL A 216 -1.13 19.96 3.02
N GLU A 217 -1.53 19.51 4.22
CA GLU A 217 -2.45 20.23 5.11
C GLU A 217 -1.90 21.60 5.52
N ARG A 218 -0.62 21.66 5.91
CA ARG A 218 0.03 22.94 6.23
C ARG A 218 0.03 23.88 5.03
N PHE A 219 0.24 23.39 3.82
CA PHE A 219 0.13 24.24 2.63
C PHE A 219 -1.32 24.69 2.40
N HIS A 220 -2.32 23.83 2.58
CA HIS A 220 -3.73 24.20 2.50
C HIS A 220 -4.06 25.37 3.41
N HIS A 221 -3.70 25.28 4.69
CA HIS A 221 -3.90 26.35 5.66
C HIS A 221 -3.06 27.59 5.34
N HIS A 222 -1.78 27.42 5.05
CA HIS A 222 -0.88 28.55 4.80
C HIS A 222 -1.27 29.33 3.54
N SER A 223 -1.76 28.64 2.50
CA SER A 223 -2.15 29.26 1.22
C SER A 223 -3.31 30.25 1.34
N VAL A 224 -4.16 30.13 2.38
CA VAL A 224 -5.32 30.99 2.60
C VAL A 224 -4.90 32.46 2.80
N GLY A 225 -3.81 32.70 3.52
CA GLY A 225 -3.32 34.04 3.85
C GLY A 225 -2.23 34.57 2.92
N LEU A 226 -1.87 33.83 1.86
CA LEU A 226 -0.74 34.21 0.99
C LEU A 226 -1.16 35.18 -0.12
N PRO A 227 -0.40 36.27 -0.35
CA PRO A 227 -0.58 37.09 -1.55
C PRO A 227 -0.11 36.34 -2.81
N ALA A 228 -0.66 36.70 -3.97
CA ALA A 228 -0.36 36.05 -5.25
C ALA A 228 1.14 35.99 -5.58
N SER A 229 1.90 37.03 -5.21
CA SER A 229 3.34 37.12 -5.41
C SER A 229 4.14 36.05 -4.65
N LYS A 230 3.61 35.53 -3.54
CA LYS A 230 4.28 34.54 -2.68
C LYS A 230 3.74 33.11 -2.85
N LEU A 231 2.53 32.94 -3.40
CA LEU A 231 1.87 31.64 -3.53
C LEU A 231 2.73 30.61 -4.29
N LYS A 232 3.26 30.99 -5.47
CA LYS A 232 4.08 30.11 -6.31
C LYS A 232 5.40 29.70 -5.63
N ALA A 233 6.04 30.63 -4.92
CA ALA A 233 7.27 30.36 -4.18
C ALA A 233 7.02 29.45 -2.97
N SER A 234 5.91 29.65 -2.24
CA SER A 234 5.51 28.75 -1.16
C SER A 234 5.14 27.36 -1.68
N PHE A 235 4.33 27.25 -2.74
CA PHE A 235 4.03 25.96 -3.37
C PHE A 235 5.32 25.20 -3.73
N LYS A 236 6.28 25.88 -4.36
CA LYS A 236 7.58 25.28 -4.71
C LYS A 236 8.34 24.76 -3.49
N ARG A 237 8.29 25.46 -2.35
CA ARG A 237 8.92 25.03 -1.09
C ARG A 237 8.25 23.79 -0.50
N TYR A 238 6.91 23.76 -0.43
CA TYR A 238 6.17 22.61 0.09
C TYR A 238 6.28 21.39 -0.81
N HIS A 239 6.15 21.58 -2.12
CA HIS A 239 6.40 20.53 -3.10
C HIS A 239 7.82 19.99 -2.93
N HIS A 240 8.83 20.85 -2.81
CA HIS A 240 10.19 20.39 -2.57
C HIS A 240 10.37 19.64 -1.23
N ALA A 241 9.69 20.06 -0.16
CA ALA A 241 9.73 19.37 1.13
C ALA A 241 9.08 17.99 1.07
N ILE A 242 7.94 17.86 0.37
CA ILE A 242 7.27 16.58 0.11
C ILE A 242 8.18 15.66 -0.72
N LEU A 243 8.78 16.21 -1.77
CA LEU A 243 9.81 15.49 -2.53
C LEU A 243 10.92 15.02 -1.59
N LYS A 244 11.48 15.90 -0.74
CA LYS A 244 12.54 15.52 0.21
C LYS A 244 12.09 14.46 1.24
N ALA A 245 10.83 14.49 1.69
CA ALA A 245 10.25 13.48 2.58
C ALA A 245 10.10 12.12 1.86
N LEU A 246 9.80 12.15 0.57
CA LEU A 246 9.88 11.02 -0.36
C LEU A 246 11.34 10.68 -0.77
N ARG A 247 12.33 11.43 -0.26
CA ARG A 247 13.77 11.38 -0.65
C ARG A 247 14.05 11.70 -2.13
N LEU A 248 13.26 12.61 -2.71
CA LEU A 248 13.36 13.18 -4.07
C LEU A 248 14.09 14.56 -4.09
N PRO A 249 14.85 14.90 -5.16
CA PRO A 249 15.66 16.13 -5.22
C PRO A 249 14.89 17.42 -5.60
N ALA A 250 15.50 18.58 -5.34
CA ALA A 250 14.99 19.94 -5.68
C ALA A 250 15.28 20.35 -7.13
N ARG A 251 14.34 21.05 -7.79
CA ARG A 251 14.52 21.58 -9.16
C ARG A 251 15.38 22.85 -9.20
N ARG A 252 16.34 22.94 -10.14
CA ARG A 252 16.97 24.20 -10.61
C ARG A 252 16.19 24.76 -11.82
N GLU A 253 16.09 26.09 -11.90
CA GLU A 253 15.26 26.81 -12.87
C GLU A 253 15.87 26.86 -14.28
N GLY A 254 15.05 26.55 -15.30
CA GLY A 254 15.36 26.83 -16.70
C GLY A 254 14.39 26.15 -17.68
N LYS A 255 13.38 26.89 -18.15
CA LYS A 255 12.43 26.57 -19.26
C LYS A 255 11.72 25.20 -19.17
N VAL A 256 10.57 25.15 -18.47
CA VAL A 256 9.72 23.94 -18.38
C VAL A 256 8.45 24.13 -19.22
N SER A 257 8.33 23.38 -20.31
CA SER A 257 7.11 23.28 -21.14
C SER A 257 6.69 21.83 -21.47
N ARG A 258 7.12 20.84 -20.67
CA ARG A 258 6.67 19.43 -20.78
C ARG A 258 6.41 18.82 -19.40
N LEU A 259 5.39 17.98 -19.30
CA LEU A 259 5.12 17.15 -18.12
C LEU A 259 6.28 16.14 -17.96
N GLU A 260 6.96 16.16 -16.81
CA GLU A 260 8.07 15.25 -16.49
C GLU A 260 7.70 14.37 -15.29
N ALA A 261 8.09 13.10 -15.32
CA ALA A 261 7.87 12.11 -14.28
C ALA A 261 8.97 12.18 -13.20
N ASP A 262 8.61 12.02 -11.93
CA ASP A 262 9.57 11.89 -10.83
C ASP A 262 9.91 10.40 -10.65
N VAL A 263 11.20 10.01 -10.59
CA VAL A 263 11.66 8.61 -10.53
C VAL A 263 12.31 8.34 -9.16
N LEU A 264 11.84 7.31 -8.46
CA LEU A 264 12.40 6.73 -7.23
C LEU A 264 13.06 5.38 -7.55
N GLU A 265 14.04 4.87 -6.80
CA GLU A 265 14.60 3.52 -7.03
C GLU A 265 14.66 2.69 -5.74
N LEU A 266 14.31 1.40 -5.83
CA LEU A 266 14.45 0.38 -4.80
C LEU A 266 15.74 -0.41 -5.04
N ASP A 267 16.54 -0.62 -4.00
CA ASP A 267 17.69 -1.52 -4.06
C ASP A 267 17.33 -2.99 -3.79
N ASP A 268 18.32 -3.86 -3.96
CA ASP A 268 18.18 -5.32 -3.80
C ASP A 268 17.80 -5.77 -2.38
N ALA A 269 17.82 -4.84 -1.41
CA ALA A 269 17.40 -5.07 -0.02
C ALA A 269 15.98 -4.52 0.27
N GLY A 270 15.23 -4.10 -0.75
CA GLY A 270 13.90 -3.50 -0.59
C GLY A 270 13.94 -2.09 0.02
N LYS A 271 15.12 -1.47 0.09
CA LYS A 271 15.32 -0.14 0.64
C LYS A 271 15.26 0.87 -0.50
N LEU A 272 14.51 1.95 -0.30
CA LEU A 272 14.55 3.11 -1.20
C LEU A 272 15.97 3.69 -1.21
N LYS A 273 16.72 3.36 -2.26
CA LYS A 273 18.07 3.83 -2.49
C LYS A 273 18.07 4.80 -3.65
N MET A 274 18.65 5.95 -3.39
CA MET A 274 18.81 7.01 -4.36
C MET A 274 19.64 6.52 -5.56
N VAL A 275 19.06 6.60 -6.76
CA VAL A 275 19.79 6.67 -8.02
C VAL A 275 19.36 7.96 -8.73
N MET A 276 20.31 8.58 -9.43
CA MET A 276 20.29 9.99 -9.81
C MET A 276 19.00 10.49 -10.49
N ALA A 277 18.69 11.74 -10.20
CA ALA A 277 17.56 12.52 -10.69
C ALA A 277 17.27 12.38 -12.22
N PRO A 278 16.03 12.66 -12.67
CA PRO A 278 15.68 12.84 -14.09
C PRO A 278 16.38 14.04 -14.79
N THR A 279 17.35 14.67 -14.13
CA THR A 279 18.28 15.62 -14.75
C THR A 279 19.54 14.94 -15.31
N ASN A 280 19.74 13.63 -15.07
CA ASN A 280 20.70 12.84 -15.81
C ASN A 280 20.15 12.57 -17.23
N PRO A 281 20.75 13.11 -18.30
CA PRO A 281 20.32 12.89 -19.68
C PRO A 281 20.21 11.40 -20.04
N GLU A 282 21.03 10.55 -19.43
CA GLU A 282 21.02 9.12 -19.68
C GLU A 282 19.80 8.42 -19.08
N HIS A 283 19.32 8.84 -17.90
CA HIS A 283 18.09 8.27 -17.33
C HIS A 283 16.83 8.71 -18.08
N LYS A 284 16.81 9.94 -18.64
CA LYS A 284 15.73 10.42 -19.52
C LYS A 284 15.58 9.59 -20.80
N LYS A 285 16.64 8.90 -21.26
CA LYS A 285 16.58 7.93 -22.37
C LYS A 285 15.70 6.73 -22.02
N TRP A 286 15.68 6.32 -20.75
CA TRP A 286 15.05 5.08 -20.28
C TRP A 286 13.61 5.27 -19.77
N VAL A 287 13.26 6.46 -19.27
CA VAL A 287 11.89 6.74 -18.81
C VAL A 287 10.94 6.89 -20.01
N PRO A 288 9.84 6.11 -20.07
CA PRO A 288 8.92 6.20 -21.19
C PRO A 288 8.29 7.60 -21.31
N PRO A 289 8.22 8.19 -22.51
CA PRO A 289 7.63 9.50 -22.69
C PRO A 289 6.12 9.47 -22.42
N MET A 290 5.64 10.41 -21.62
CA MET A 290 4.21 10.62 -21.38
C MET A 290 3.59 11.35 -22.58
N LYS A 291 3.12 10.59 -23.57
CA LYS A 291 2.35 11.12 -24.71
C LYS A 291 1.00 10.42 -24.80
N LEU A 292 -0.02 11.04 -24.22
CA LEU A 292 -1.40 10.63 -24.42
C LEU A 292 -1.93 11.33 -25.68
N ALA A 293 -2.42 10.54 -26.62
CA ALA A 293 -3.13 11.08 -27.77
C ALA A 293 -4.58 11.39 -27.37
N MET A 294 -5.10 12.49 -27.91
CA MET A 294 -6.49 12.92 -27.73
C MET A 294 -7.24 12.60 -29.02
N ASN A 295 -8.46 12.09 -28.90
CA ASN A 295 -9.37 11.95 -30.02
C ASN A 295 -9.99 13.31 -30.40
N ALA A 296 -10.68 13.35 -31.54
CA ALA A 296 -11.30 14.58 -32.05
C ALA A 296 -12.38 15.16 -31.12
N ALA A 297 -12.92 14.36 -30.19
CA ALA A 297 -13.89 14.77 -29.18
C ALA A 297 -13.24 15.25 -27.87
N GLY A 298 -11.90 15.31 -27.79
CA GLY A 298 -11.17 15.72 -26.60
C GLY A 298 -11.05 14.64 -25.51
N GLY A 299 -11.46 13.40 -25.80
CA GLY A 299 -11.22 12.23 -24.95
C GLY A 299 -9.84 11.61 -25.21
N VAL A 300 -9.33 10.84 -24.25
CA VAL A 300 -8.02 10.18 -24.38
C VAL A 300 -8.17 8.90 -25.21
N THR A 301 -7.27 8.65 -26.15
CA THR A 301 -7.26 7.38 -26.90
C THR A 301 -6.49 6.31 -26.15
N SER A 302 -6.97 5.06 -26.25
CA SER A 302 -6.31 3.91 -25.66
C SER A 302 -4.83 3.81 -26.10
N PRO A 303 -3.90 3.51 -25.17
CA PRO A 303 -2.49 3.33 -25.47
C PRO A 303 -2.31 2.15 -26.45
N GLY A 304 -1.58 2.39 -27.54
CA GLY A 304 -1.20 1.32 -28.46
C GLY A 304 -0.08 0.43 -27.91
N LYS A 305 0.24 -0.65 -28.62
CA LYS A 305 1.44 -1.47 -28.34
C LYS A 305 2.67 -0.57 -28.31
N LYS A 306 3.55 -0.76 -27.32
CA LYS A 306 4.74 0.11 -27.05
C LYS A 306 4.43 1.50 -26.46
N CYS A 307 3.27 1.71 -25.84
CA CYS A 307 3.01 2.87 -24.99
C CYS A 307 3.47 2.57 -23.56
N GLY A 308 4.63 3.08 -23.12
CA GLY A 308 5.22 2.66 -21.84
C GLY A 308 4.35 2.88 -20.60
N VAL A 309 4.77 2.25 -19.49
CA VAL A 309 3.96 2.01 -18.28
C VAL A 309 3.28 3.27 -17.69
N ALA A 310 3.95 4.43 -17.75
CA ALA A 310 3.40 5.71 -17.30
C ALA A 310 2.21 6.20 -18.13
N VAL A 311 2.22 5.98 -19.46
CA VAL A 311 1.12 6.35 -20.35
C VAL A 311 -0.11 5.50 -20.03
N TYR A 312 0.10 4.21 -19.78
CA TYR A 312 -0.97 3.29 -19.44
C TYR A 312 -1.61 3.61 -18.10
N SER A 313 -0.81 3.83 -17.05
CA SER A 313 -1.30 4.24 -15.72
C SER A 313 -2.21 5.47 -15.81
N VAL A 314 -1.76 6.52 -16.51
CA VAL A 314 -2.57 7.75 -16.65
C VAL A 314 -3.84 7.52 -17.45
N TRP A 315 -3.78 6.75 -18.55
CA TRP A 315 -4.96 6.45 -19.35
C TRP A 315 -6.04 5.69 -18.54
N LYS A 316 -5.68 4.60 -17.86
CA LYS A 316 -6.61 3.84 -17.00
C LYS A 316 -7.25 4.70 -15.92
N ASN A 317 -6.44 5.52 -15.25
CA ASN A 317 -6.92 6.46 -14.24
C ASN A 317 -7.87 7.53 -14.80
N ILE A 318 -7.69 7.97 -16.06
CA ILE A 318 -8.64 8.85 -16.75
C ILE A 318 -9.92 8.12 -17.12
N GLU A 319 -9.83 6.83 -17.49
CA GLU A 319 -10.98 5.94 -17.68
C GLU A 319 -11.69 5.55 -16.38
N ARG A 320 -11.25 6.10 -15.25
CA ARG A 320 -11.84 5.96 -13.90
C ARG A 320 -11.62 4.60 -13.25
N ASP A 321 -10.63 3.89 -13.73
CA ASP A 321 -10.07 2.72 -13.08
C ASP A 321 -8.86 3.22 -12.28
N LEU A 322 -9.06 3.72 -11.06
CA LEU A 322 -7.97 4.27 -10.23
C LEU A 322 -6.99 3.18 -9.87
N GLY A 323 -5.70 3.45 -9.96
CA GLY A 323 -4.69 2.41 -9.73
C GLY A 323 -3.30 2.75 -10.22
N VAL A 324 -2.44 1.73 -10.24
CA VAL A 324 -1.03 1.85 -10.66
C VAL A 324 -0.66 0.80 -11.69
N ALA A 325 0.31 1.11 -12.54
CA ALA A 325 0.82 0.17 -13.54
C ALA A 325 2.27 -0.20 -13.22
N VAL A 326 2.61 -1.48 -13.35
CA VAL A 326 3.94 -2.02 -13.07
C VAL A 326 4.45 -2.76 -14.30
N ALA A 327 5.68 -2.49 -14.73
CA ALA A 327 6.42 -3.37 -15.62
C ALA A 327 7.34 -4.24 -14.74
N PRO A 328 7.02 -5.54 -14.56
CA PRO A 328 7.68 -6.40 -13.58
C PRO A 328 9.11 -6.74 -13.99
N ASP A 329 9.37 -6.87 -15.29
CA ASP A 329 10.72 -7.06 -15.83
C ASP A 329 10.85 -6.38 -17.19
N VAL A 330 11.50 -5.22 -17.24
CA VAL A 330 11.68 -4.43 -18.46
C VAL A 330 12.76 -4.98 -19.39
N HIS A 331 13.53 -5.99 -18.97
CA HIS A 331 14.55 -6.65 -19.79
C HIS A 331 14.03 -7.92 -20.44
N GLU A 332 13.09 -8.60 -19.79
CA GLU A 332 12.59 -9.92 -20.21
C GLU A 332 11.13 -9.90 -20.67
N SER A 333 10.38 -8.85 -20.33
CA SER A 333 8.97 -8.72 -20.68
C SER A 333 8.62 -7.37 -21.29
N THR A 334 7.66 -7.40 -22.21
CA THR A 334 7.00 -6.20 -22.73
C THR A 334 5.62 -5.97 -22.09
N ASP A 335 5.28 -6.76 -21.09
CA ASP A 335 3.97 -6.74 -20.46
C ASP A 335 3.99 -5.82 -19.25
N ILE A 336 2.80 -5.36 -18.88
CA ILE A 336 2.59 -4.60 -17.67
C ILE A 336 1.52 -5.29 -16.84
N VAL A 337 1.58 -5.10 -15.53
CA VAL A 337 0.57 -5.52 -14.56
C VAL A 337 -0.09 -4.27 -14.04
N TYR A 338 -1.41 -4.18 -14.18
CA TYR A 338 -2.22 -3.09 -13.68
C TYR A 338 -2.90 -3.51 -12.38
N PHE A 339 -2.80 -2.66 -11.37
CA PHE A 339 -3.44 -2.82 -10.08
C PHE A 339 -4.55 -1.78 -9.99
N GLY A 340 -5.77 -2.17 -10.38
CA GLY A 340 -6.96 -1.31 -10.34
C GLY A 340 -7.72 -1.47 -9.02
N ARG A 341 -8.27 -0.40 -8.48
CA ARG A 341 -9.01 -0.43 -7.21
C ARG A 341 -10.38 -1.06 -7.39
N LYS A 342 -10.77 -2.02 -6.54
CA LYS A 342 -12.12 -2.58 -6.55
C LYS A 342 -13.16 -1.53 -6.14
N SER A 343 -14.09 -1.23 -7.04
CA SER A 343 -15.26 -0.40 -6.76
C SER A 343 -16.42 -1.28 -6.29
N SER A 344 -16.48 -1.60 -5.00
CA SER A 344 -17.63 -2.28 -4.39
C SER A 344 -17.94 -1.65 -3.03
N LYS A 345 -19.24 -1.50 -2.72
CA LYS A 345 -19.76 -0.82 -1.52
C LYS A 345 -19.44 -1.56 -0.21
N ASP A 346 -18.98 -2.82 -0.27
CA ASP A 346 -18.89 -3.73 0.88
C ASP A 346 -17.49 -4.34 1.12
N GLN A 347 -16.38 -3.70 0.71
CA GLN A 347 -15.04 -4.30 0.86
C GLN A 347 -13.98 -3.40 1.52
N GLU A 348 -13.03 -4.08 2.18
CA GLU A 348 -11.84 -3.51 2.82
C GLU A 348 -11.14 -2.47 1.93
N ILE A 349 -10.81 -1.33 2.53
CA ILE A 349 -9.99 -0.29 1.91
C ILE A 349 -8.64 -0.91 1.49
N GLY A 350 -8.30 -0.82 0.19
CA GLY A 350 -7.00 -1.28 -0.33
C GLY A 350 -7.02 -2.59 -1.12
N SER A 351 -8.20 -3.10 -1.52
CA SER A 351 -8.30 -4.26 -2.42
C SER A 351 -8.11 -3.87 -3.90
N TYR A 352 -7.27 -4.64 -4.60
CA TYR A 352 -6.93 -4.45 -6.01
C TYR A 352 -7.46 -5.60 -6.90
N GLU A 353 -7.88 -5.27 -8.11
CA GLU A 353 -7.96 -6.17 -9.26
C GLU A 353 -6.67 -6.10 -10.05
N ILE A 354 -6.14 -7.26 -10.41
CA ILE A 354 -4.86 -7.39 -11.10
C ILE A 354 -5.13 -7.79 -12.54
N GLU A 355 -4.71 -6.95 -13.48
CA GLU A 355 -4.84 -7.16 -14.92
C GLU A 355 -3.46 -7.19 -15.58
N THR A 356 -3.11 -8.29 -16.26
CA THR A 356 -1.88 -8.35 -17.07
C THR A 356 -2.17 -7.88 -18.50
N VAL A 357 -1.41 -6.90 -18.97
CA VAL A 357 -1.62 -6.23 -20.25
C VAL A 357 -0.41 -6.46 -21.16
N PRO A 358 -0.54 -7.29 -22.20
CA PRO A 358 0.60 -7.74 -22.97
C PRO A 358 1.11 -6.69 -23.97
N GLY A 359 2.43 -6.59 -24.12
CA GLY A 359 3.08 -5.83 -25.19
C GLY A 359 2.98 -4.30 -25.11
N ILE A 360 2.66 -3.76 -23.93
CA ILE A 360 2.50 -2.32 -23.71
C ILE A 360 3.84 -1.65 -23.37
N TYR A 361 4.69 -2.29 -22.58
CA TYR A 361 6.00 -1.74 -22.26
C TYR A 361 6.86 -1.64 -23.52
N ARG A 362 7.48 -0.47 -23.70
CA ARG A 362 8.36 -0.20 -24.83
C ARG A 362 9.80 -0.51 -24.41
N PRO A 363 10.43 -1.56 -24.96
CA PRO A 363 11.85 -1.77 -24.73
C PRO A 363 12.69 -0.64 -25.33
N ALA A 364 13.90 -0.51 -24.80
CA ALA A 364 14.96 0.34 -25.31
C ALA A 364 15.11 0.22 -26.85
N LYS A 365 15.48 1.32 -27.51
CA LYS A 365 15.70 1.33 -28.97
C LYS A 365 17.04 0.71 -29.40
N ASP A 366 17.97 0.52 -28.46
CA ASP A 366 19.32 -0.01 -28.68
C ASP A 366 19.48 -1.32 -27.87
N ASP A 367 20.49 -2.15 -28.16
CA ASP A 367 20.85 -3.34 -27.34
C ASP A 367 21.20 -3.00 -25.88
N GLU A 368 21.30 -1.70 -25.56
CA GLU A 368 21.46 -1.19 -24.21
C GLU A 368 20.17 -1.36 -23.40
N LYS A 369 20.28 -2.09 -22.30
CA LYS A 369 19.20 -2.29 -21.34
C LYS A 369 19.13 -1.13 -20.34
N PRO A 370 17.92 -0.74 -19.88
CA PRO A 370 17.79 0.25 -18.82
C PRO A 370 18.49 -0.23 -17.53
N PRO A 371 19.00 0.68 -16.69
CA PRO A 371 19.77 0.31 -15.48
C PRO A 371 18.91 -0.33 -14.37
N TYR A 372 17.59 -0.40 -14.57
CA TYR A 372 16.63 -1.05 -13.69
C TYR A 372 15.93 -2.22 -14.39
N ARG A 373 15.47 -3.18 -13.60
CA ARG A 373 14.68 -4.35 -14.03
C ARG A 373 13.18 -4.15 -13.88
N ALA A 374 12.70 -3.39 -12.91
CA ALA A 374 11.26 -3.14 -12.76
C ALA A 374 10.95 -1.64 -12.71
N ILE A 375 9.72 -1.26 -13.11
CA ILE A 375 9.21 0.12 -12.94
C ILE A 375 7.71 0.14 -12.61
N LEU A 376 7.33 0.90 -11.59
CA LEU A 376 5.96 1.21 -11.16
C LEU A 376 5.63 2.66 -11.52
N SER A 377 4.43 2.92 -12.01
CA SER A 377 3.89 4.26 -12.30
C SER A 377 2.54 4.49 -11.64
N ALA A 378 2.42 5.59 -10.90
CA ALA A 378 1.19 6.09 -10.29
C ALA A 378 0.84 7.48 -10.85
N ALA A 379 -0.40 7.64 -11.34
CA ALA A 379 -0.85 8.90 -11.96
C ALA A 379 -1.11 9.98 -10.90
N ILE A 380 -0.56 11.19 -11.10
CA ILE A 380 -0.86 12.36 -10.27
C ILE A 380 -2.03 13.10 -10.92
N LEU A 381 -3.20 12.97 -10.32
CA LEU A 381 -4.45 13.53 -10.84
C LEU A 381 -4.87 14.76 -10.02
N ARG A 382 -5.43 15.74 -10.72
CA ARG A 382 -6.00 16.94 -10.11
C ARG A 382 -7.50 16.99 -10.44
N SER A 383 -8.37 17.12 -9.44
CA SER A 383 -9.80 17.36 -9.71
C SER A 383 -10.00 18.70 -10.44
N THR A 384 -10.95 18.76 -11.37
CA THR A 384 -11.30 20.01 -12.07
C THR A 384 -12.64 20.60 -11.62
N SER A 385 -13.34 19.96 -10.70
CA SER A 385 -14.56 20.48 -10.05
C SER A 385 -14.56 20.15 -8.55
N ALA A 386 -14.97 21.11 -7.72
CA ALA A 386 -15.19 20.89 -6.29
C ALA A 386 -16.62 20.39 -5.98
N ASP A 387 -17.56 20.59 -6.90
CA ASP A 387 -19.01 20.40 -6.70
C ASP A 387 -19.54 19.07 -7.27
N SER A 388 -18.69 18.08 -7.49
CA SER A 388 -19.18 16.77 -7.93
C SER A 388 -19.83 16.05 -6.75
N ASP A 389 -21.07 15.64 -6.95
CA ASP A 389 -21.78 14.59 -6.19
C ASP A 389 -20.81 13.46 -5.78
N PRO A 390 -20.81 12.97 -4.53
CA PRO A 390 -19.97 11.84 -4.10
C PRO A 390 -20.17 10.58 -4.96
N ASP A 391 -21.34 10.41 -5.57
CA ASP A 391 -21.63 9.36 -6.57
C ASP A 391 -21.39 9.85 -8.02
N GLY A 392 -21.13 11.14 -8.20
CA GLY A 392 -20.88 11.83 -9.46
C GLY A 392 -19.41 11.85 -9.85
N ARG A 393 -19.18 11.44 -11.10
CA ARG A 393 -17.86 11.36 -11.72
C ARG A 393 -17.19 12.74 -11.83
N SER A 394 -16.30 13.07 -10.91
CA SER A 394 -15.51 14.30 -10.99
C SER A 394 -14.51 14.24 -12.16
N PRO A 395 -14.44 15.26 -13.05
CA PRO A 395 -13.45 15.27 -14.12
C PRO A 395 -12.06 15.51 -13.54
N PHE A 396 -11.13 14.57 -13.76
CA PHE A 396 -9.72 14.70 -13.37
C PHE A 396 -8.87 15.21 -14.54
N LYS A 397 -7.85 16.01 -14.22
CA LYS A 397 -6.79 16.41 -15.14
C LYS A 397 -5.47 15.80 -14.69
N PRO A 398 -4.76 15.05 -15.54
CA PRO A 398 -3.42 14.56 -15.20
C PRO A 398 -2.45 15.74 -15.11
N VAL A 399 -1.68 15.79 -14.03
CA VAL A 399 -0.67 16.82 -13.79
C VAL A 399 0.74 16.26 -13.65
N GLY A 400 0.89 14.94 -13.58
CA GLY A 400 2.18 14.24 -13.56
C GLY A 400 2.04 12.74 -13.36
N VAL A 401 3.17 12.06 -13.21
CA VAL A 401 3.27 10.63 -12.84
C VAL A 401 4.41 10.48 -11.84
N LEU A 402 4.18 9.69 -10.80
CA LEU A 402 5.20 9.20 -9.88
C LEU A 402 5.70 7.84 -10.38
N ASN A 403 6.97 7.75 -10.75
CA ASN A 403 7.64 6.52 -11.14
C ASN A 403 8.53 6.00 -10.01
N ILE A 404 8.59 4.68 -9.86
CA ILE A 404 9.49 3.98 -8.94
C ILE A 404 10.15 2.86 -9.75
N THR A 405 11.47 2.71 -9.71
CA THR A 405 12.26 1.71 -10.40
C THR A 405 12.89 0.73 -9.40
N SER A 406 13.34 -0.42 -9.86
CA SER A 406 14.13 -1.36 -9.04
C SER A 406 15.13 -2.10 -9.90
N SER A 407 16.32 -2.38 -9.36
CA SER A 407 17.31 -3.27 -9.97
C SER A 407 16.86 -4.73 -10.01
N LEU A 408 15.85 -5.11 -9.22
CA LEU A 408 15.29 -6.46 -9.18
C LEU A 408 14.04 -6.59 -10.08
N PRO A 409 13.86 -7.75 -10.75
CA PRO A 409 12.58 -8.07 -11.38
C PRO A 409 11.52 -8.36 -10.30
N ASN A 410 10.25 -8.13 -10.63
CA ASN A 410 9.10 -8.36 -9.73
C ASN A 410 9.23 -7.68 -8.35
N ALA A 411 9.89 -6.52 -8.30
CA ALA A 411 10.27 -5.88 -7.03
C ALA A 411 9.13 -5.21 -6.26
N PHE A 412 7.96 -5.04 -6.86
CA PHE A 412 6.88 -4.25 -6.27
C PHE A 412 5.77 -5.14 -5.70
N SER A 413 5.50 -4.96 -4.41
CA SER A 413 4.39 -5.60 -3.71
C SER A 413 3.07 -4.82 -3.90
N LEU A 414 1.95 -5.40 -3.45
CA LEU A 414 0.67 -4.69 -3.36
C LEU A 414 0.75 -3.46 -2.44
N GLU A 415 1.55 -3.52 -1.37
CA GLU A 415 1.74 -2.38 -0.47
C GLU A 415 2.50 -1.23 -1.14
N ASP A 416 3.49 -1.55 -2.00
CA ASP A 416 4.20 -0.53 -2.79
C ASP A 416 3.24 0.17 -3.76
N CYS A 417 2.32 -0.59 -4.35
CA CYS A 417 1.27 -0.08 -5.23
C CYS A 417 0.34 0.88 -4.48
N ALA A 418 -0.17 0.45 -3.32
CA ALA A 418 -1.04 1.27 -2.47
C ALA A 418 -0.34 2.53 -1.97
N TRP A 419 0.91 2.42 -1.53
CA TRP A 419 1.68 3.56 -1.08
C TRP A 419 1.93 4.57 -2.21
N ALA A 420 2.29 4.11 -3.40
CA ALA A 420 2.55 4.97 -4.55
C ALA A 420 1.28 5.70 -5.01
N GLU A 421 0.13 5.02 -5.03
CA GLU A 421 -1.17 5.62 -5.32
C GLU A 421 -1.54 6.71 -4.31
N ALA A 422 -1.36 6.44 -3.01
CA ALA A 422 -1.61 7.40 -1.94
C ALA A 422 -0.69 8.63 -2.04
N ALA A 423 0.60 8.43 -2.31
CA ALA A 423 1.55 9.53 -2.50
C ALA A 423 1.18 10.39 -3.73
N ALA A 424 0.81 9.76 -4.85
CA ALA A 424 0.37 10.45 -6.06
C ALA A 424 -0.92 11.26 -5.82
N SER A 425 -1.85 10.73 -5.02
CA SER A 425 -3.09 11.40 -4.62
C SER A 425 -2.82 12.64 -3.75
N LEU A 426 -1.93 12.54 -2.77
CA LEU A 426 -1.52 13.67 -1.91
C LEU A 426 -0.84 14.78 -2.73
N LEU A 427 0.03 14.41 -3.68
CA LEU A 427 0.62 15.36 -4.61
C LEU A 427 -0.47 16.06 -5.44
N GLY A 428 -1.44 15.31 -5.97
CA GLY A 428 -2.59 15.86 -6.70
C GLY A 428 -3.36 16.92 -5.89
N SER A 429 -3.60 16.64 -4.60
CA SER A 429 -4.23 17.57 -3.66
C SER A 429 -3.43 18.87 -3.48
N LEU A 430 -2.10 18.78 -3.32
CA LEU A 430 -1.23 19.95 -3.25
C LEU A 430 -1.34 20.85 -4.49
N TYR A 431 -1.31 20.24 -5.69
CA TYR A 431 -1.47 20.95 -6.95
C TYR A 431 -2.83 21.61 -7.06
N GLN A 432 -3.90 20.93 -6.61
CA GLN A 432 -5.25 21.46 -6.66
C GLN A 432 -5.37 22.75 -5.85
N THR A 433 -4.87 22.77 -4.62
CA THR A 433 -4.92 23.97 -3.78
C THR A 433 -4.16 25.14 -4.37
N CYS A 434 -2.97 24.90 -4.94
CA CYS A 434 -2.21 25.98 -5.57
C CYS A 434 -2.98 26.63 -6.72
N VAL A 435 -3.65 25.81 -7.54
CA VAL A 435 -4.43 26.28 -8.70
C VAL A 435 -5.66 27.05 -8.23
N MET A 436 -6.45 26.45 -7.32
CA MET A 436 -7.66 27.08 -6.80
C MET A 436 -7.37 28.44 -6.16
N ARG A 437 -6.28 28.54 -5.39
CA ARG A 437 -5.86 29.80 -4.80
C ARG A 437 -5.37 30.82 -5.82
N SER A 438 -4.62 30.38 -6.83
CA SER A 438 -4.19 31.26 -7.91
C SER A 438 -5.39 31.84 -8.67
N GLU A 439 -6.40 31.03 -8.96
CA GLU A 439 -7.63 31.46 -9.64
C GLU A 439 -8.45 32.41 -8.77
N ALA A 440 -8.61 32.13 -7.47
CA ALA A 440 -9.31 33.01 -6.55
C ALA A 440 -8.64 34.39 -6.43
N LEU A 441 -7.30 34.43 -6.34
CA LEU A 441 -6.54 35.68 -6.27
C LEU A 441 -6.60 36.49 -7.57
N GLU A 442 -6.58 35.82 -8.74
CA GLU A 442 -6.79 36.50 -10.03
C GLU A 442 -8.21 37.07 -10.16
N LYS A 443 -9.26 36.36 -9.69
CA LYS A 443 -10.62 36.90 -9.64
C LYS A 443 -10.72 38.17 -8.80
N VAL A 444 -10.11 38.18 -7.60
CA VAL A 444 -10.05 39.37 -6.74
C VAL A 444 -9.28 40.51 -7.41
N ARG A 445 -8.14 40.20 -8.05
CA ARG A 445 -7.36 41.18 -8.80
C ARG A 445 -8.17 41.83 -9.92
N VAL A 446 -8.85 41.02 -10.74
CA VAL A 446 -9.71 41.53 -11.83
C VAL A 446 -10.86 42.38 -11.30
N ALA A 447 -11.50 41.97 -10.20
CA ALA A 447 -12.57 42.74 -9.55
C ALA A 447 -12.07 44.07 -8.93
N SER A 448 -10.80 44.14 -8.51
CA SER A 448 -10.18 45.33 -7.93
C SER A 448 -9.70 46.37 -8.97
N ILE A 449 -9.70 46.02 -10.26
CA ILE A 449 -9.43 46.99 -11.33
C ILE A 449 -10.70 47.85 -11.50
N PRO A 450 -10.65 49.17 -11.19
CA PRO A 450 -11.82 50.02 -11.34
C PRO A 450 -12.28 49.97 -12.80
N PRO A 451 -13.60 49.89 -13.07
CA PRO A 451 -14.11 49.87 -14.42
C PRO A 451 -13.58 51.12 -15.12
N THR A 452 -12.79 50.91 -16.19
CA THR A 452 -12.26 52.02 -16.96
C THR A 452 -13.42 52.90 -17.39
N ARG A 453 -13.38 54.17 -16.99
CA ARG A 453 -14.34 55.21 -17.35
C ARG A 453 -14.20 55.53 -18.84
N ASN A 454 -14.57 54.58 -19.68
CA ASN A 454 -14.74 54.74 -21.12
C ASN A 454 -16.12 54.25 -21.51
N GLY A 455 -17.12 54.93 -20.94
CA GLY A 455 -18.39 55.14 -21.62
C GLY A 455 -18.17 56.00 -22.87
N LYS A 456 -17.61 55.41 -23.93
CA LYS A 456 -17.91 55.79 -25.31
C LYS A 456 -18.13 54.50 -26.07
N LYS A 457 -19.41 54.11 -26.18
CA LYS A 457 -19.91 53.16 -27.18
C LYS A 457 -19.28 53.54 -28.52
N ARG A 458 -18.25 52.81 -28.94
CA ARG A 458 -17.81 52.82 -30.35
C ARG A 458 -18.95 52.21 -31.14
N ARG A 459 -19.71 53.06 -31.84
CA ARG A 459 -20.60 52.62 -32.91
C ARG A 459 -19.79 51.77 -33.90
N PRO A 460 -20.35 50.68 -34.45
CA PRO A 460 -19.68 49.93 -35.49
C PRO A 460 -19.42 50.84 -36.70
N PRO A 461 -18.30 50.68 -37.41
CA PRO A 461 -17.95 51.53 -38.53
C PRO A 461 -18.96 51.35 -39.66
N THR A 462 -19.63 52.43 -40.04
CA THR A 462 -20.47 52.49 -41.24
C THR A 462 -19.59 52.38 -42.50
N SER A 463 -20.13 51.77 -43.54
CA SER A 463 -19.50 51.38 -44.82
C SER A 463 -18.79 52.47 -45.64
N LYS A 464 -18.70 53.71 -45.15
CA LYS A 464 -18.07 54.84 -45.85
C LYS A 464 -16.58 55.05 -45.54
N ASP A 465 -16.01 54.37 -44.53
CA ASP A 465 -14.58 54.52 -44.19
C ASP A 465 -13.62 53.57 -44.95
N ARG A 466 -14.14 52.73 -45.86
CA ARG A 466 -13.31 51.85 -46.71
C ARG A 466 -12.72 52.53 -47.94
N THR A 467 -13.21 53.70 -48.34
CA THR A 467 -12.80 54.34 -49.60
C THR A 467 -11.57 55.25 -49.47
N ASN A 468 -11.21 55.73 -48.27
CA ASN A 468 -10.07 56.64 -48.09
C ASN A 468 -8.71 55.96 -47.82
N LYS A 469 -8.68 54.67 -47.48
CA LYS A 469 -7.41 53.92 -47.33
C LYS A 469 -6.82 53.42 -48.65
N THR A 470 -7.60 53.39 -49.72
CA THR A 470 -7.17 52.88 -51.03
C THR A 470 -6.52 53.97 -51.91
N LEU A 471 -6.85 55.26 -51.71
CA LEU A 471 -6.19 56.37 -52.42
C LEU A 471 -4.81 56.74 -51.85
N ALA A 472 -4.58 56.58 -50.54
CA ALA A 472 -3.29 56.93 -49.92
C ALA A 472 -2.14 55.96 -50.29
N LYS A 473 -2.44 54.71 -50.68
CA LYS A 473 -1.43 53.74 -51.13
C LYS A 473 -1.00 53.89 -52.59
N LYS A 474 -1.72 54.68 -53.40
CA LYS A 474 -1.43 54.86 -54.84
C LYS A 474 -0.56 56.10 -55.16
N ARG A 475 -0.27 56.95 -54.17
CA ARG A 475 0.61 58.13 -54.30
C ARG A 475 2.05 57.93 -53.79
N ALA A 476 2.37 56.78 -53.20
CA ALA A 476 3.72 56.45 -52.72
C ALA A 476 4.50 55.50 -53.66
N ARG A 477 4.05 55.32 -54.91
CA ARG A 477 4.69 54.50 -55.95
C ARG A 477 4.75 55.20 -57.33
N ARG A 478 4.89 56.52 -57.34
CA ARG A 478 5.29 57.28 -58.53
C ARG A 478 6.49 58.14 -58.19
#